data_AF-A0A954V2D2-F1
#
_entry.id   AF-A0A954V2D2-F1
#
_cell.length_a   1.000
_cell.length_b   1.000
_cell.length_c   1.000
_cell.angle_alpha   90.00
_cell.angle_beta   90.00
_cell.angle_gamma   90.00
#
_symmetry.space_group_name_H-M   'P 1'
#
loop_
_entity.id
_entity.type
_entity.pdbx_description
1 polymer ?
#
loop_
_entity_poly.entity_id
_entity_poly.type
_entity_poly.pdbx_seq_one_letter_code
_entity_poly.pdbx_strand_id
1 'polypeptide(L)'
;MNRQIWISILVVLAAMHWPGSSHAAQREAAWKWQYREGESLSLVGAEGTVWRLNIAKSQPKVYFDPLGTVAGKSLTWNAPDDHAWHHGLWFSWKTINDVNYWEFDSTGK
;
A
#
# COMPACT_ATOMS: atom_id res chain seq x y z
N MET A 1 -29.78 -63.32 11.77
CA MET A 1 -30.45 -62.65 12.91
C MET A 1 -29.38 -61.95 13.74
N ASN A 2 -29.50 -60.62 13.88
CA ASN A 2 -28.78 -59.68 14.76
C ASN A 2 -27.24 -59.57 14.65
N ARG A 3 -26.68 -58.49 14.08
CA ARG A 3 -26.66 -57.04 14.43
C ARG A 3 -25.37 -56.69 15.20
N GLN A 4 -24.34 -56.25 14.48
CA GLN A 4 -23.27 -55.44 15.07
C GLN A 4 -23.62 -53.97 14.90
N ILE A 5 -23.67 -53.25 16.02
CA ILE A 5 -24.00 -51.84 16.12
C ILE A 5 -22.69 -51.06 16.05
N TRP A 6 -22.52 -50.25 15.01
CA TRP A 6 -21.45 -49.24 14.96
C TRP A 6 -22.01 -47.96 15.58
N ILE A 7 -21.44 -47.51 16.69
CA ILE A 7 -21.75 -46.20 17.28
C ILE A 7 -20.82 -45.19 16.61
N SER A 8 -21.33 -44.46 15.62
CA SER A 8 -20.68 -43.25 15.11
C SER A 8 -21.02 -42.09 16.06
N ILE A 9 -20.04 -41.64 16.83
CA ILE A 9 -20.15 -40.38 17.58
C ILE A 9 -20.02 -39.24 16.57
N LEU A 10 -21.15 -38.63 16.21
CA LEU A 10 -21.19 -37.39 15.45
C LEU A 10 -21.05 -36.24 16.45
N VAL A 11 -19.86 -35.62 16.52
CA VAL A 11 -19.70 -34.36 17.24
C VAL A 11 -20.20 -33.25 16.34
N VAL A 12 -21.42 -32.78 16.57
CA VAL A 12 -21.93 -31.54 15.98
C VAL A 12 -21.35 -30.38 16.79
N LEU A 13 -20.27 -29.78 16.30
CA LEU A 13 -19.83 -28.46 16.76
C LEU A 13 -20.81 -27.43 16.20
N ALA A 14 -21.85 -27.12 16.96
CA ALA A 14 -22.66 -25.93 16.73
C ALA A 14 -21.80 -24.70 17.10
N ALA A 15 -21.11 -24.15 16.11
CA ALA A 15 -20.52 -22.81 16.25
C ALA A 15 -21.67 -21.80 16.30
N MET A 16 -22.04 -21.37 17.51
CA MET A 16 -22.84 -20.18 17.75
C MET A 16 -22.11 -19.01 17.10
N HIS A 17 -22.55 -18.59 15.91
CA HIS A 17 -22.08 -17.36 15.29
C HIS A 17 -22.59 -16.18 16.11
N TRP A 18 -21.72 -15.64 16.97
CA TRP A 18 -21.89 -14.33 17.58
C TRP A 18 -21.75 -13.26 16.47
N PRO A 19 -22.78 -12.46 16.16
CA PRO A 19 -22.70 -11.48 15.06
C PRO A 19 -21.76 -10.29 15.34
N GLY A 20 -21.18 -10.22 16.54
CA GLY A 20 -20.53 -9.01 17.05
C GLY A 20 -19.01 -8.90 16.88
N SER A 21 -18.37 -9.63 15.95
CA SER A 21 -16.90 -9.65 15.89
C SER A 21 -16.27 -9.73 14.49
N SER A 22 -16.96 -9.31 13.42
CA SER A 22 -16.44 -9.56 12.06
C SER A 22 -15.59 -8.45 11.44
N HIS A 23 -15.54 -7.23 11.98
CA HIS A 23 -14.80 -6.13 11.33
C HIS A 23 -13.46 -5.76 11.99
N ALA A 24 -13.35 -5.87 13.31
CA ALA A 24 -12.15 -5.47 14.03
C ALA A 24 -11.05 -6.56 14.00
N ALA A 25 -11.43 -7.84 14.17
CA ALA A 25 -10.47 -8.95 14.19
C ALA A 25 -9.97 -9.39 12.80
N GLN A 26 -10.68 -9.01 11.71
CA GLN A 26 -10.27 -9.27 10.32
C GLN A 26 -9.33 -8.20 9.74
N ARG A 27 -9.06 -7.11 10.47
CA ARG A 27 -8.30 -5.95 9.99
C ARG A 27 -6.87 -5.87 10.54
N GLU A 28 -6.31 -6.94 11.11
CA GLU A 28 -4.86 -7.09 11.05
C GLU A 28 -4.48 -7.47 9.61
N ALA A 29 -4.54 -6.48 8.73
CA ALA A 29 -3.95 -6.57 7.42
C ALA A 29 -2.48 -6.94 7.63
N ALA A 30 -2.07 -8.15 7.24
CA ALA A 30 -0.66 -8.51 7.23
C ALA A 30 0.04 -7.56 6.25
N TRP A 31 0.71 -6.55 6.79
CA TRP A 31 1.45 -5.59 5.98
C TRP A 31 2.60 -6.31 5.29
N LYS A 32 2.79 -6.02 4.00
CA LYS A 32 3.79 -6.65 3.16
C LYS A 32 4.70 -5.60 2.56
N TRP A 33 5.99 -5.84 2.69
CA TRP A 33 7.00 -5.12 1.92
C TRP A 33 7.05 -5.68 0.51
N GLN A 34 7.04 -4.80 -0.49
CA GLN A 34 7.29 -5.14 -1.88
C GLN A 34 8.42 -4.27 -2.41
N TYR A 35 9.52 -4.90 -2.76
CA TYR A 35 10.64 -4.24 -3.43
C TYR A 35 10.68 -4.67 -4.89
N ARG A 36 10.82 -3.68 -5.78
CA ARG A 36 11.10 -3.87 -7.19
C ARG A 36 12.43 -3.23 -7.48
N GLU A 37 13.40 -4.06 -7.84
CA GLU A 37 14.79 -3.63 -7.99
C GLU A 37 14.91 -2.47 -8.98
N GLY A 38 15.52 -1.38 -8.52
CA GLY A 38 15.71 -0.19 -9.33
C GLY A 38 14.42 0.55 -9.70
N GLU A 39 13.26 0.17 -9.18
CA GLU A 39 11.98 0.79 -9.50
C GLU A 39 11.32 1.42 -8.26
N SER A 40 11.07 0.62 -7.22
CA SER A 40 10.31 1.09 -6.05
C SER A 40 10.44 0.22 -4.81
N LEU A 41 10.13 0.83 -3.66
CA LEU A 41 9.85 0.15 -2.40
C LEU A 41 8.42 0.51 -1.96
N SER A 42 7.59 -0.48 -1.67
CA SER A 42 6.19 -0.27 -1.26
C SER A 42 5.86 -0.98 0.04
N LEU A 43 5.00 -0.35 0.85
CA LEU A 43 4.25 -1.02 1.92
C LEU A 43 2.82 -1.29 1.43
N VAL A 44 2.39 -2.54 1.52
CA VAL A 44 1.08 -3.00 1.06
C VAL A 44 0.26 -3.50 2.24
N GLY A 45 -0.93 -2.93 2.41
CA GLY A 45 -1.93 -3.32 3.40
C GLY A 45 -3.09 -4.09 2.78
N ALA A 46 -4.19 -4.26 3.52
CA ALA A 46 -5.36 -5.01 3.06
C ALA A 46 -6.06 -4.35 1.87
N GLU A 47 -6.15 -3.02 1.89
CA GLU A 47 -6.81 -2.22 0.85
C GLU A 47 -5.87 -1.89 -0.33
N GLY A 48 -4.63 -2.42 -0.35
CA GLY A 48 -3.64 -2.17 -1.39
C GLY A 48 -2.41 -1.41 -0.89
N THR A 49 -1.71 -0.71 -1.81
CA THR A 49 -0.50 0.05 -1.48
C THR A 49 -0.83 1.18 -0.51
N VAL A 50 -0.24 1.12 0.70
CA VAL A 50 -0.32 2.20 1.69
C VAL A 50 0.61 3.32 1.27
N TRP A 51 1.84 2.99 0.89
CA TRP A 51 2.75 3.95 0.28
C TRP A 51 3.76 3.27 -0.64
N ARG A 52 4.28 4.04 -1.60
CA ARG A 52 5.38 3.63 -2.48
C ARG A 52 6.41 4.73 -2.62
N LEU A 53 7.67 4.41 -2.34
CA LEU A 53 8.82 5.21 -2.73
C LEU A 53 9.24 4.82 -4.14
N ASN A 54 9.10 5.74 -5.11
CA ASN A 54 9.54 5.56 -6.48
C ASN A 54 11.01 5.99 -6.60
N ILE A 55 11.86 5.10 -7.11
CA ILE A 55 13.33 5.29 -7.20
C ILE A 55 13.88 5.05 -8.60
N ALA A 56 13.01 4.78 -9.58
CA ALA A 56 13.43 4.50 -10.95
C ALA A 56 14.25 5.65 -11.53
N LYS A 57 15.37 5.31 -12.17
CA LYS A 57 16.23 6.30 -12.87
C LYS A 57 15.53 7.01 -14.02
N SER A 58 14.42 6.47 -14.50
CA SER A 58 13.55 7.09 -15.50
C SER A 58 12.65 8.20 -14.93
N GLN A 59 12.55 8.31 -13.60
CA GLN A 59 11.84 9.38 -12.93
C GLN A 59 12.78 10.55 -12.66
N PRO A 60 12.29 11.80 -12.72
CA PRO A 60 13.15 12.97 -12.53
C PRO A 60 13.57 13.16 -11.07
N LYS A 61 12.83 12.57 -10.13
CA LYS A 61 13.16 12.59 -8.70
C LYS A 61 12.65 11.34 -7.98
N VAL A 62 13.15 11.12 -6.77
CA VAL A 62 12.65 10.11 -5.85
C VAL A 62 11.46 10.70 -5.11
N TYR A 63 10.30 10.04 -5.08
CA TYR A 63 9.10 10.58 -4.43
C TYR A 63 8.19 9.48 -3.90
N PHE A 64 7.34 9.84 -2.94
CA PHE A 64 6.26 8.98 -2.50
C PHE A 64 5.01 9.20 -3.33
N ASP A 65 4.60 8.18 -4.09
CA ASP A 65 3.28 8.12 -4.71
C ASP A 65 2.91 6.68 -5.09
N PRO A 66 1.73 6.16 -4.69
CA PRO A 66 0.79 6.82 -3.78
C PRO A 66 1.39 6.95 -2.37
N LEU A 67 0.91 7.93 -1.61
CA LEU A 67 0.96 7.94 -0.16
C LEU A 67 -0.48 8.01 0.34
N GLY A 68 -0.95 6.97 1.01
CA GLY A 68 -2.35 6.81 1.35
C GLY A 68 -2.60 6.40 2.80
N THR A 69 -3.84 6.61 3.23
CA THR A 69 -4.37 6.08 4.48
C THR A 69 -4.51 4.57 4.42
N VAL A 70 -4.57 3.90 5.57
CA VAL A 70 -4.88 2.46 5.66
C VAL A 70 -6.25 2.08 5.10
N ALA A 71 -7.13 3.08 4.87
CA ALA A 71 -8.44 2.92 4.24
C ALA A 71 -8.40 3.16 2.71
N GLY A 72 -7.22 3.20 2.08
CA GLY A 72 -7.07 3.26 0.62
C GLY A 72 -7.19 4.67 0.00
N LYS A 73 -7.44 5.72 0.79
CA LYS A 73 -7.46 7.10 0.27
C LYS A 73 -6.04 7.62 0.03
N SER A 74 -5.75 8.11 -1.17
CA SER A 74 -4.51 8.81 -1.48
C SER A 74 -4.47 10.20 -0.83
N LEU A 75 -3.30 10.59 -0.36
CA LEU A 75 -2.96 11.91 0.19
C LEU A 75 -2.07 12.71 -0.78
N THR A 76 -1.72 12.12 -1.92
CA THR A 76 -0.85 12.72 -2.94
C THR A 76 -1.57 12.83 -4.29
N TRP A 77 -1.17 13.83 -5.07
CA TRP A 77 -1.56 14.01 -6.47
C TRP A 77 -0.30 14.17 -7.30
N ASN A 78 0.09 13.10 -8.00
CA ASN A 78 1.30 13.06 -8.81
C ASN A 78 1.06 13.67 -10.21
N ALA A 79 1.94 14.58 -10.60
CA ALA A 79 1.98 15.26 -11.89
C ALA A 79 0.61 15.74 -12.40
N PRO A 80 -0.08 16.63 -11.65
CA PRO A 80 -1.34 17.22 -12.11
C PRO A 80 -1.14 17.99 -13.43
N ASP A 81 -2.20 18.08 -14.24
CA ASP A 81 -2.15 18.61 -15.61
C ASP A 81 -1.58 20.04 -15.70
N ASP A 82 -1.82 20.87 -14.69
CA ASP A 82 -1.37 22.26 -14.64
C ASP A 82 0.02 22.44 -14.01
N HIS A 83 0.55 21.41 -13.36
CA HIS A 83 1.82 21.44 -12.65
C HIS A 83 2.54 20.08 -12.73
N ALA A 84 2.89 19.65 -13.94
CA ALA A 84 3.46 18.33 -14.22
C ALA A 84 4.78 18.02 -13.46
N TRP A 85 5.48 19.06 -12.96
CA TRP A 85 6.69 18.91 -12.15
C TRP A 85 6.44 18.56 -10.67
N HIS A 86 5.17 18.62 -10.21
CA HIS A 86 4.81 18.24 -8.85
C HIS A 86 4.68 16.72 -8.71
N HIS A 87 5.65 16.09 -8.07
CA HIS A 87 5.65 14.64 -7.84
C HIS A 87 5.28 14.26 -6.42
N GLY A 88 4.10 13.67 -6.26
CA GLY A 88 3.63 13.03 -5.03
C GLY A 88 3.97 13.81 -3.75
N LEU A 89 4.41 13.09 -2.72
CA LEU A 89 5.15 13.68 -1.62
C LEU A 89 6.64 13.56 -1.93
N TRP A 90 7.24 14.70 -2.25
CA TRP A 90 8.67 14.91 -2.39
C TRP A 90 9.07 16.15 -1.61
N PHE A 91 10.24 16.10 -0.98
CA PHE A 91 10.75 17.22 -0.19
C PHE A 91 12.24 17.43 -0.45
N SER A 92 12.60 18.67 -0.76
CA SER A 92 13.96 19.20 -0.77
C SER A 92 13.90 20.70 -0.49
N TRP A 93 15.04 21.32 -0.18
CA TRP A 93 15.14 22.78 -0.30
C TRP A 93 15.12 23.20 -1.77
N LYS A 94 14.63 24.43 -2.06
CA LYS A 94 14.58 24.92 -3.45
C LYS A 94 15.94 24.87 -4.11
N THR A 95 16.93 25.42 -3.42
CA THR A 95 18.29 25.49 -3.91
C THR A 95 19.26 24.98 -2.85
N ILE A 96 20.20 24.12 -3.24
CA ILE A 96 21.33 23.68 -2.40
C ILE A 96 22.59 23.91 -3.23
N ASN A 97 23.51 24.75 -2.76
CA ASN A 97 24.74 25.13 -3.49
C ASN A 97 24.46 25.56 -4.95
N ASP A 98 23.53 26.50 -5.13
CA ASP A 98 23.11 27.02 -6.44
C ASP A 98 22.44 26.01 -7.40
N VAL A 99 22.15 24.79 -6.94
CA VAL A 99 21.40 23.79 -7.72
C VAL A 99 19.92 23.82 -7.34
N ASN A 100 19.02 24.07 -8.31
CA ASN A 100 17.56 24.01 -8.13
C ASN A 100 17.08 22.56 -8.18
N TYR A 101 16.35 22.11 -7.15
CA TYR A 101 15.84 20.74 -7.06
C TYR A 101 14.33 20.63 -7.35
N TRP A 102 13.61 21.76 -7.41
CA TRP A 102 12.15 21.80 -7.46
C TRP A 102 11.61 21.77 -8.88
N GLU A 103 12.17 22.61 -9.74
CA GLU A 103 11.76 22.77 -11.14
C GLU A 103 12.61 21.86 -12.02
N PHE A 104 12.07 21.47 -13.18
CA PHE A 104 12.86 20.81 -14.22
C PHE A 104 13.66 21.84 -15.02
N ASP A 105 14.81 21.43 -15.53
CA ASP A 105 15.52 22.19 -16.55
C ASP A 105 14.78 22.14 -17.90
N SER A 106 15.32 22.83 -18.90
CA SER A 106 14.76 22.85 -20.26
C SER A 106 14.70 21.47 -20.94
N THR A 107 15.34 20.46 -20.37
CA THR A 107 15.34 19.07 -20.86
C THR A 107 14.31 18.18 -20.14
N GLY A 108 13.56 18.75 -19.18
CA GLY A 108 12.57 18.02 -18.39
C GLY A 108 13.20 17.13 -17.31
N LYS A 109 14.45 17.43 -16.91
CA LYS A 109 15.18 16.72 -15.86
C LYS A 109 15.32 17.55 -14.60
#